data_AF-A0A953PQ52-F1
#
_entry.id   AF-A0A953PQ52-F1
#
_cell.length_a   1.000
_cell.length_b   1.000
_cell.length_c   1.000
_cell.angle_alpha   90.00
_cell.angle_beta   90.00
_cell.angle_gamma   90.00
#
_symmetry.space_group_name_H-M   'P 1'
#
loop_
_entity.id
_entity.type
_entity.pdbx_description
1 polymer ?
#
loop_
_entity_poly.entity_id
_entity_poly.type
_entity_poly.pdbx_seq_one_letter_code
_entity_poly.pdbx_strand_id
1 'polypeptide(L)' 'MTIDTWLQAVIADAERRGLPELKPILETLARATKALRAADFNDRADGQPSAISPQP' A
#
# COMPACT_ATOMS: atom_id res chain seq x y z
N MET A 1 -9.49 1.63 1.57
CA MET A 1 -9.05 1.66 0.16
C MET A 1 -7.84 0.75 0.01
N THR A 2 -7.83 -0.18 -0.95
CA THR A 2 -6.69 -1.08 -1.19
C THR A 2 -5.62 -0.39 -2.06
N ILE A 3 -4.39 -0.91 -2.05
CA ILE A 3 -3.32 -0.41 -2.92
C ILE A 3 -3.72 -0.56 -4.40
N ASP A 4 -4.43 -1.62 -4.76
CA ASP A 4 -4.91 -1.86 -6.11
C ASP A 4 -5.96 -0.82 -6.55
N THR A 5 -6.96 -0.54 -5.71
CA THR A 5 -7.96 0.50 -6.00
C THR A 5 -7.31 1.87 -6.12
N TRP A 6 -6.32 2.17 -5.28
CA TRP A 6 -5.54 3.40 -5.38
C TRP A 6 -4.75 3.47 -6.69
N LEU A 7 -4.02 2.41 -7.05
CA LEU A 7 -3.18 2.35 -8.25
C LEU A 7 -4.01 2.59 -9.52
N GLN A 8 -5.19 1.97 -9.62
CA GLN A 8 -6.10 2.18 -10.76
C GLN A 8 -6.53 3.65 -10.89
N ALA A 9 -6.89 4.28 -9.78
CA ALA A 9 -7.31 5.69 -9.78
C ALA A 9 -6.18 6.64 -10.22
N VAL A 10 -4.96 6.43 -9.74
CA VAL A 10 -3.82 7.31 -10.08
C VAL A 10 -3.29 7.08 -11.50
N ILE A 11 -3.36 5.86 -12.03
CA ILE A 11 -3.04 5.60 -13.45
C ILE A 11 -4.06 6.30 -14.35
N ALA A 12 -5.36 6.15 -14.07
CA ALA A 12 -6.41 6.82 -14.84
C ALA A 12 -6.26 8.35 -14.80
N ASP A 13 -5.87 8.92 -13.66
CA ASP A 13 -5.60 10.35 -13.54
C ASP A 13 -4.36 10.77 -14.35
N ALA A 14 -3.29 9.98 -14.34
CA ALA A 14 -2.08 10.24 -15.12
C ALA A 14 -2.37 10.22 -16.63
N GLU A 15 -3.15 9.23 -17.10
CA GLU A 15 -3.60 9.14 -18.49
C GLU A 15 -4.46 10.35 -18.88
N ARG A 16 -5.43 10.73 -18.04
CA ARG A 16 -6.29 11.89 -18.26
C ARG A 16 -5.51 13.21 -18.32
N ARG A 17 -4.37 13.29 -17.62
CA ARG A 17 -3.49 14.48 -17.62
C ARG A 17 -2.44 14.45 -18.73
N GLY A 18 -2.38 13.39 -19.54
CA GLY A 18 -1.39 13.26 -20.60
C GLY A 18 0.03 12.99 -20.07
N LEU A 19 0.15 12.32 -18.92
CA LEU A 19 1.42 11.95 -18.29
C LEU A 19 1.58 10.41 -18.23
N PRO A 20 1.50 9.70 -19.37
CA PRO A 20 1.54 8.23 -19.41
C PRO A 20 2.85 7.65 -18.86
N GLU A 21 3.95 8.40 -18.92
CA GLU A 21 5.25 8.01 -18.38
C GLU A 21 5.27 7.81 -16.86
N LEU A 22 4.26 8.32 -16.14
CA LEU A 22 4.13 8.10 -14.70
C LEU A 22 3.67 6.68 -14.35
N LYS A 23 3.00 5.98 -15.27
CA LYS A 23 2.48 4.62 -15.04
C LYS A 23 3.54 3.65 -14.47
N PRO A 24 4.72 3.46 -15.07
CA PRO A 24 5.73 2.55 -14.52
C PRO A 24 6.24 2.96 -13.12
N ILE A 25 6.29 4.27 -12.83
CA ILE A 25 6.69 4.78 -11.51
C ILE A 25 5.63 4.45 -10.46
N LEU A 26 4.35 4.66 -10.80
CA LEU A 26 3.21 4.35 -9.92
C LEU A 26 3.08 2.84 -9.66
N GLU A 27 3.30 2.01 -10.67
CA GLU A 27 3.34 0.55 -10.53
C GLU A 27 4.49 0.10 -9.61
N THR A 28 5.66 0.72 -9.74
CA THR A 28 6.82 0.44 -8.86
C THR A 28 6.52 0.81 -7.42
N LEU A 29 5.93 1.99 -7.18
CA LEU A 29 5.50 2.43 -5.85
C LEU A 29 4.47 1.49 -5.24
N ALA A 30 3.49 1.03 -6.02
CA ALA A 30 2.50 0.07 -5.55
C ALA A 30 3.13 -1.25 -5.12
N ARG A 31 4.10 -1.77 -5.90
CA ARG A 31 4.84 -3.00 -5.55
C ARG A 31 5.64 -2.82 -4.26
N ALA A 32 6.39 -1.73 -4.12
CA ALA A 32 7.16 -1.43 -2.92
C ALA A 32 6.25 -1.30 -1.68
N THR A 33 5.11 -0.63 -1.83
CA THR A 33 4.13 -0.46 -0.73
C THR A 33 3.49 -1.79 -0.34
N LYS A 34 3.18 -2.68 -1.30
CA LYS A 34 2.69 -4.03 -1.01
C LYS A 34 3.72 -4.84 -0.23
N ALA A 35 4.98 -4.81 -0.67
CA ALA A 35 6.07 -5.51 0.01
C ALA A 35 6.26 -4.99 1.44
N LEU A 36 6.20 -3.66 1.63
CA LEU A 36 6.32 -3.03 2.95
C LEU A 36 5.19 -3.47 3.89
N ARG A 37 3.94 -3.52 3.42
CA ARG A 37 2.80 -3.95 4.25
C ARG A 37 2.79 -5.45 4.54
N ALA A 38 3.31 -6.24 3.62
CA ALA A 38 3.41 -7.69 3.78
C ALA A 38 4.64 -8.13 4.61
N ALA A 39 5.50 -7.19 5.01
CA ALA A 39 6.70 -7.52 5.77
C ALA A 39 6.34 -7.92 7.21
N ASP A 40 7.04 -8.91 7.76
CA ASP A 40 6.76 -9.50 9.08
C ASP A 40 6.83 -8.51 10.25
N PHE A 41 7.57 -7.40 10.10
CA PHE A 41 7.60 -6.35 11.12
C PHE A 41 6.33 -5.50 11.15
N ASN A 42 5.48 -5.61 10.14
CA ASN A 42 4.25 -4.84 9.99
C ASN A 42 3.04 -5.47 10.73
N ASP A 43 3.22 -6.63 11.40
CA ASP A 43 2.19 -7.30 12.24
C ASP A 43 1.59 -6.38 13.32
N ARG A 44 2.31 -5.33 13.73
CA ARG A 44 1.85 -4.34 14.72
C ARG A 44 1.21 -3.08 14.11
N ALA A 45 1.29 -2.89 12.80
CA ALA A 45 0.75 -1.71 12.12
C ALA A 45 -0.75 -1.83 11.80
N ASP A 46 -1.30 -3.04 11.90
CA ASP A 46 -2.72 -3.32 11.65
C ASP A 46 -3.63 -2.94 12.82
N GLY A 47 -3.08 -2.33 13.88
CA GLY A 47 -3.82 -1.79 15.00
C GLY A 47 -4.46 -2.84 15.91
N GLN A 48 -4.11 -4.12 15.77
CA GLN A 48 -4.49 -5.12 16.77
C GLN A 48 -3.75 -4.79 18.08
N PRO A 49 -4.48 -4.53 19.19
CA PRO A 49 -3.85 -4.47 20.48
C PRO A 49 -3.17 -5.82 20.68
N SER A 50 -1.86 -5.80 20.93
CA SER A 50 -1.19 -6.97 21.48
C SER A 50 -2.03 -7.39 22.67
N ALA A 51 -2.56 -8.62 22.63
CA ALA A 51 -3.18 -9.22 23.79
C ALA A 51 -2.08 -9.39 24.83
N ILE A 52 -1.82 -8.31 25.57
CA ILE A 52 -1.12 -8.34 26.84
C ILE A 52 -2.08 -9.07 27.77
N SER A 53 -1.99 -10.40 27.78
CA SER A 53 -2.54 -11.19 28.86
C SER A 53 -1.84 -10.72 30.14
N PRO A 54 -2.55 -10.14 31.12
CA PRO A 54 -1.98 -10.00 32.44
C PRO A 54 -1.93 -11.40 33.05
N GLN A 55 -0.73 -11.91 33.25
CA GLN A 55 -0.45 -12.94 34.26
C GLN A 55 -0.18 -12.16 35.55
N PRO A 56 -0.96 -12.32 36.63
CA PRO A 56 -1.01 -13.56 37.42
C PRO A 56 -2.41 -14.09 37.77
#